data_AF-A0A2N5YS18-F1
#
_entry.id   AF-A0A2N5YS18-F1
#
_cell.length_a   1.000
_cell.length_b   1.000
_cell.length_c   1.000
_cell.angle_alpha   90.00
_cell.angle_beta   90.00
_cell.angle_gamma   90.00
#
_symmetry.space_group_name_H-M   'P 1'
#
loop_
_entity.id
_entity.type
_entity.pdbx_description
1 polymer ?
#
loop_
_entity_poly.entity_id
_entity_poly.type
_entity_poly.pdbx_seq_one_letter_code
_entity_poly.pdbx_strand_id
1 'polypeptide(L)'
;MFLNSCKNEEPEGGTVIYKINFTSEEINLSKNTKVTDSLYTQFGDYITSLTPTKFTAHIWTIGYIDTVLNFSTNDANMLQYINQNGATLSPTDTSRYIDFSENNVVNFEPLIAGNLYNDGLFQYEEIDFIYFYFIPYNFIQEIHLPEEYNVDQLEMFPDEQIINNVITVNQYAMIDKIFPYAKTNLVIYYIFGKTDSTYVVNPNGEYVDLSDDCPIAIPEQDLVIRSQKYNNMIFNSPIDGGTVVMNGTISFNTQDLIQVYAGVDNIPYTSDDAFVYAPLYWERICAILEVE
;
A
#
# COMPACT_ATOMS: atom_id res chain seq x y z
N MET A 1 -18.30 6.52 6.85
CA MET A 1 -19.40 6.09 7.73
C MET A 1 -19.91 4.77 7.16
N PHE A 2 -19.52 3.63 7.73
CA PHE A 2 -19.99 2.31 7.28
C PHE A 2 -20.89 1.72 8.36
N LEU A 3 -22.11 1.34 7.98
CA LEU A 3 -23.13 0.79 8.86
C LEU A 3 -22.76 -0.67 9.18
N ASN A 4 -22.29 -0.93 10.39
CA ASN A 4 -22.24 -2.29 10.94
C ASN A 4 -23.69 -2.75 11.18
N SER A 5 -24.11 -3.83 10.52
CA SER A 5 -25.34 -4.52 10.92
C SER A 5 -25.06 -5.34 12.19
N CYS A 6 -25.96 -5.26 13.18
CA CYS A 6 -25.87 -6.03 14.41
C CYS A 6 -26.24 -7.49 14.12
N LYS A 7 -25.35 -8.44 14.46
CA LYS A 7 -25.65 -9.88 14.46
C LYS A 7 -26.81 -10.19 15.42
N ASN A 8 -27.92 -10.72 14.90
CA ASN A 8 -28.90 -11.47 15.67
C ASN A 8 -28.68 -12.95 15.38
N GLU A 9 -28.57 -13.76 16.45
CA GLU A 9 -28.61 -15.24 16.55
C GLU A 9 -28.13 -16.06 15.34
N GLU A 10 -26.98 -16.74 15.53
CA GLU A 10 -26.24 -17.55 14.55
C GLU A 10 -27.13 -18.41 13.62
N PRO A 11 -27.23 -18.06 12.32
CA PRO A 11 -27.49 -19.03 11.29
C PRO A 11 -26.20 -19.84 11.05
N GLU A 12 -26.33 -21.11 10.61
CA GLU A 12 -25.23 -21.95 10.11
C GLU A 12 -24.65 -21.42 8.77
N GLY A 13 -24.29 -20.14 8.72
CA GLY A 13 -23.69 -19.50 7.56
C GLY A 13 -22.28 -20.03 7.29
N GLY A 14 -21.86 -20.00 6.03
CA GLY A 14 -20.49 -20.33 5.66
C GLY A 14 -19.45 -19.37 6.29
N THR A 15 -18.20 -19.82 6.39
CA THR A 15 -17.10 -19.07 7.00
C THR A 15 -16.09 -18.63 5.93
N VAL A 16 -15.60 -17.40 6.04
CA VAL A 16 -14.53 -16.88 5.18
C VAL A 16 -13.30 -16.61 6.04
N ILE A 17 -12.20 -17.31 5.78
CA ILE A 17 -10.90 -17.09 6.44
C ILE A 17 -9.99 -16.36 5.47
N TYR A 18 -9.43 -15.23 5.87
CA TYR A 18 -8.47 -14.51 5.03
C TYR A 18 -7.10 -14.42 5.70
N LYS A 19 -6.06 -14.80 4.96
CA LYS A 19 -4.66 -14.78 5.38
C LYS A 19 -3.88 -13.93 4.40
N ILE A 20 -3.01 -13.05 4.88
CA ILE A 20 -2.10 -12.29 4.02
C ILE A 20 -0.66 -12.56 4.44
N ASN A 21 0.17 -12.91 3.47
CA ASN A 21 1.61 -12.94 3.60
C ASN A 21 2.22 -11.61 3.08
N PHE A 22 3.14 -11.02 3.84
CA PHE A 22 3.88 -9.82 3.48
C PHE A 22 5.36 -10.14 3.31
N THR A 23 5.93 -9.83 2.15
CA THR A 23 7.33 -10.20 1.85
C THR A 23 8.06 -9.13 1.04
N SER A 24 9.38 -9.04 1.21
CA SER A 24 10.26 -8.23 0.36
C SER A 24 10.72 -8.97 -0.89
N GLU A 25 10.47 -10.28 -0.97
CA GLU A 25 10.81 -11.09 -2.13
C GLU A 25 9.93 -10.72 -3.33
N GLU A 26 10.54 -10.51 -4.49
CA GLU A 26 9.81 -10.21 -5.71
C GLU A 26 8.99 -11.41 -6.16
N ILE A 27 7.68 -11.17 -6.34
CA ILE A 27 6.78 -12.19 -6.86
C ILE A 27 6.50 -11.89 -8.34
N ASN A 28 6.84 -12.85 -9.19
CA ASN A 28 6.67 -12.73 -10.63
C ASN A 28 5.21 -12.91 -11.04
N LEU A 29 4.45 -11.81 -11.10
CA LEU A 29 3.25 -11.76 -11.93
C LEU A 29 3.68 -11.68 -13.40
N SER A 30 3.28 -12.66 -14.20
CA SER A 30 3.71 -12.85 -15.59
C SER A 30 3.36 -11.66 -16.50
N LYS A 31 4.16 -10.59 -16.47
CA LYS A 31 4.31 -9.52 -17.48
C LYS A 31 5.59 -8.77 -17.11
N ASN A 32 6.70 -9.14 -17.75
CA ASN A 32 8.02 -8.54 -17.57
C ASN A 32 8.01 -7.05 -17.96
N THR A 33 7.69 -6.16 -17.04
CA THR A 33 8.26 -4.81 -17.07
C THR A 33 9.58 -4.90 -16.33
N LYS A 34 10.69 -5.00 -17.07
CA LYS A 34 12.00 -4.66 -16.48
C LYS A 34 11.88 -3.20 -16.05
N VAL A 35 11.83 -2.95 -14.74
CA VAL A 35 12.09 -1.62 -14.20
C VAL A 35 13.52 -1.32 -14.62
N THR A 36 13.69 -0.49 -15.63
CA THR A 36 15.01 0.00 -16.01
C THR A 36 15.48 0.96 -14.93
N ASP A 37 16.77 0.91 -14.58
CA ASP A 37 17.42 1.86 -13.66
C ASP A 37 17.45 3.28 -14.29
N SER A 38 16.29 3.90 -14.37
CA SER A 38 16.17 5.32 -14.67
C SER A 38 16.60 6.10 -13.43
N LEU A 39 17.26 7.23 -13.68
CA LEU A 39 17.66 8.20 -12.68
C LEU A 39 16.82 9.45 -12.86
N TYR A 40 16.53 10.13 -11.75
CA TYR A 40 16.04 11.49 -11.80
C TYR A 40 17.17 12.42 -12.23
N THR A 41 16.81 13.50 -12.92
CA THR A 41 17.79 14.48 -13.40
C THR A 41 17.68 15.82 -12.67
N GLN A 42 16.71 15.95 -11.75
CA GLN A 42 16.40 17.21 -11.07
C GLN A 42 16.98 17.35 -9.66
N PHE A 43 17.64 16.32 -9.13
CA PHE A 43 18.07 16.29 -7.72
C PHE A 43 19.58 16.43 -7.50
N GLY A 44 20.36 16.73 -8.56
CA GLY A 44 21.83 16.77 -8.52
C GLY A 44 22.46 15.53 -9.15
N ASP A 45 23.76 15.36 -8.96
CA ASP A 45 24.49 14.19 -9.44
C ASP A 45 24.11 12.94 -8.64
N TYR A 46 23.84 11.83 -9.33
CA TYR A 46 23.57 10.55 -8.69
C TYR A 46 24.81 10.05 -7.92
N ILE A 47 24.60 9.63 -6.67
CA ILE A 47 25.64 9.09 -5.79
C ILE A 47 25.57 7.57 -5.77
N THR A 48 24.46 7.02 -5.27
CA THR A 48 24.28 5.59 -5.04
C THR A 48 22.81 5.21 -4.93
N SER A 49 22.54 3.90 -4.96
CA SER A 49 21.28 3.32 -4.52
C SER A 49 21.47 2.62 -3.17
N LEU A 50 20.41 2.60 -2.37
CA LEU A 50 20.35 1.98 -1.05
C LEU A 50 19.17 1.02 -0.98
N THR A 51 19.40 -0.08 -0.28
CA THR A 51 18.38 -1.08 0.07
C THR A 51 18.10 -0.96 1.56
N PRO A 52 16.84 -0.68 1.98
CA PRO A 52 16.48 -0.70 3.40
C PRO A 52 16.77 -2.07 4.03
N THR A 53 17.36 -2.08 5.22
CA THR A 53 17.57 -3.31 5.99
C THR A 53 16.31 -3.77 6.70
N LYS A 54 15.40 -2.84 6.99
CA LYS A 54 14.06 -3.10 7.51
C LYS A 54 13.03 -2.28 6.75
N PHE A 55 11.93 -2.90 6.37
CA PHE A 55 10.84 -2.26 5.64
C PHE A 55 9.49 -2.65 6.25
N THR A 56 8.89 -1.73 6.98
CA THR A 56 7.68 -1.99 7.78
C THR A 56 6.61 -0.98 7.44
N ALA A 57 5.35 -1.32 7.70
CA ALA A 57 4.25 -0.39 7.54
C ALA A 57 3.29 -0.47 8.71
N HIS A 58 2.68 0.67 9.05
CA HIS A 58 1.36 0.64 9.68
C HIS A 58 0.34 0.75 8.56
N ILE A 59 -0.62 -0.16 8.51
CA ILE A 59 -1.66 -0.15 7.48
C ILE A 59 -2.94 0.51 7.99
N TRP A 60 -3.49 1.38 7.15
CA TRP A 60 -4.85 1.87 7.35
C TRP A 60 -5.85 0.80 6.97
N THR A 61 -5.72 0.26 5.76
CA THR A 61 -6.53 -0.87 5.30
C THR A 61 -5.89 -1.53 4.07
N ILE A 62 -6.36 -2.75 3.81
CA ILE A 62 -6.09 -3.53 2.62
C ILE A 62 -7.42 -4.14 2.22
N GLY A 63 -7.73 -4.22 0.94
CA GLY A 63 -8.96 -4.87 0.53
C GLY A 63 -9.19 -4.93 -0.96
N TYR A 64 -10.39 -5.36 -1.28
CA TYR A 64 -10.87 -5.61 -2.63
C TYR A 64 -12.24 -4.97 -2.81
N ILE A 65 -12.51 -4.49 -4.02
CA ILE A 65 -13.81 -3.93 -4.38
C ILE A 65 -14.13 -4.26 -5.84
N ASP A 66 -15.40 -4.56 -6.10
CA ASP A 66 -15.91 -5.00 -7.42
C ASP A 66 -16.33 -3.84 -8.33
N THR A 67 -16.35 -2.61 -7.82
CA THR A 67 -16.78 -1.42 -8.58
C THR A 67 -16.18 -0.14 -7.99
N VAL A 68 -16.43 0.99 -8.65
CA VAL A 68 -16.16 2.31 -8.09
C VAL A 68 -17.16 2.58 -6.97
N LEU A 69 -16.67 2.92 -5.78
CA LEU A 69 -17.49 3.20 -4.63
C LEU A 69 -18.44 4.36 -4.94
N ASN A 70 -19.71 4.20 -4.56
CA ASN A 70 -20.70 5.27 -4.64
C ASN A 70 -21.26 5.48 -3.24
N PHE A 71 -20.91 6.58 -2.57
CA PHE A 71 -21.38 6.82 -1.19
C PHE A 71 -22.89 7.02 -1.06
N SER A 72 -23.61 7.20 -2.17
CA SER A 72 -25.08 7.33 -2.18
C SER A 72 -25.80 5.99 -2.25
N THR A 73 -25.10 4.90 -2.61
CA THR A 73 -25.66 3.57 -2.76
C THR A 73 -24.79 2.55 -2.03
N ASN A 74 -25.32 1.38 -1.67
CA ASN A 74 -24.53 0.33 -0.99
C ASN A 74 -24.22 -0.83 -1.96
N ASP A 75 -24.00 -0.48 -3.22
CA ASP A 75 -24.01 -1.43 -4.33
C ASP A 75 -22.64 -2.09 -4.56
N ALA A 76 -21.58 -1.54 -3.96
CA ALA A 76 -20.24 -2.09 -4.06
C ALA A 76 -20.06 -3.25 -3.07
N ASN A 77 -19.58 -4.38 -3.57
CA ASN A 77 -19.15 -5.49 -2.74
C ASN A 77 -17.68 -5.26 -2.38
N MET A 78 -17.37 -5.32 -1.09
CA MET A 78 -16.06 -5.03 -0.54
C MET A 78 -15.62 -6.10 0.45
N LEU A 79 -14.37 -6.52 0.31
CA LEU A 79 -13.68 -7.36 1.27
C LEU A 79 -12.50 -6.59 1.86
N GLN A 80 -12.49 -6.40 3.18
CA GLN A 80 -11.51 -5.57 3.89
C GLN A 80 -10.77 -6.34 4.97
N TYR A 81 -9.47 -6.10 5.08
CA TYR A 81 -8.64 -6.63 6.16
C TYR A 81 -8.85 -5.87 7.47
N ILE A 82 -8.68 -4.55 7.44
CA ILE A 82 -8.76 -3.73 8.65
C ILE A 82 -9.82 -2.64 8.47
N ASN A 83 -10.62 -2.45 9.52
CA ASN A 83 -11.60 -1.38 9.57
C ASN A 83 -10.87 -0.03 9.48
N GLN A 84 -11.26 0.76 8.48
CA GLN A 84 -10.82 2.15 8.33
C GLN A 84 -11.39 3.06 9.43
N ASN A 85 -12.27 2.57 10.30
CA ASN A 85 -12.81 3.37 11.38
C ASN A 85 -11.83 3.44 12.56
N GLY A 86 -11.09 4.54 12.64
CA GLY A 86 -10.18 4.86 13.75
C GLY A 86 -10.85 4.90 15.14
N ALA A 87 -12.19 5.03 15.20
CA ALA A 87 -12.93 4.94 16.46
C ALA A 87 -13.10 3.50 16.98
N THR A 88 -13.01 2.50 16.08
CA THR A 88 -13.09 1.08 16.45
C THR A 88 -11.72 0.42 16.54
N LEU A 89 -10.74 0.90 15.79
CA LEU A 89 -9.37 0.39 15.84
C LEU A 89 -8.37 1.54 15.71
N SER A 90 -7.65 1.81 16.81
CA SER A 90 -6.68 2.91 16.92
C SER A 90 -5.66 2.88 15.76
N PRO A 91 -5.22 4.04 15.24
CA PRO A 91 -4.09 4.11 14.29
C PRO A 91 -2.80 3.47 14.82
N THR A 92 -2.63 3.42 16.13
CA THR A 92 -1.45 2.84 16.81
C THR A 92 -1.64 1.37 17.20
N ASP A 93 -2.72 0.72 16.76
CA ASP A 93 -2.96 -0.68 17.08
C ASP A 93 -1.90 -1.58 16.43
N THR A 94 -1.30 -2.47 17.21
CA THR A 94 -0.22 -3.35 16.76
C THR A 94 -0.67 -4.33 15.67
N SER A 95 -1.95 -4.63 15.56
CA SER A 95 -2.50 -5.44 14.45
C SER A 95 -2.40 -4.75 13.08
N ARG A 96 -2.16 -3.42 13.06
CA ARG A 96 -1.88 -2.65 11.85
C ARG A 96 -0.41 -2.71 11.44
N TYR A 97 0.48 -3.23 12.29
CA TYR A 97 1.90 -3.29 11.99
C TYR A 97 2.21 -4.51 11.14
N ILE A 98 2.87 -4.29 10.00
CA ILE A 98 3.35 -5.32 9.09
C ILE A 98 4.85 -5.13 8.83
N ASP A 99 5.53 -6.25 8.62
CA ASP A 99 6.97 -6.30 8.35
C ASP A 99 7.20 -7.09 7.07
N PHE A 100 7.70 -6.41 6.03
CA PHE A 100 8.00 -7.05 4.74
C PHE A 100 9.36 -7.76 4.77
N SER A 101 10.27 -7.34 5.65
CA SER A 101 11.63 -7.89 5.74
C SER A 101 11.71 -9.31 6.30
N GLU A 102 10.70 -9.75 7.06
CA GLU A 102 10.73 -11.02 7.79
C GLU A 102 9.77 -12.09 7.27
N ASN A 103 9.16 -11.89 6.09
CA ASN A 103 8.13 -12.79 5.52
C ASN A 103 7.01 -13.10 6.54
N ASN A 104 6.17 -12.11 6.80
CA ASN A 104 5.19 -12.14 7.88
C ASN A 104 3.80 -12.56 7.38
N VAL A 105 3.24 -13.62 7.98
CA VAL A 105 1.87 -14.06 7.71
C VAL A 105 0.94 -13.58 8.82
N VAL A 106 -0.06 -12.79 8.45
CA VAL A 106 -1.10 -12.32 9.38
C VAL A 106 -2.44 -12.96 9.03
N ASN A 107 -3.13 -13.47 10.05
CA ASN A 107 -4.46 -14.10 9.93
C ASN A 107 -5.52 -13.16 10.50
N PHE A 108 -6.70 -13.11 9.87
CA PHE A 108 -7.79 -12.25 10.32
C PHE A 108 -9.15 -12.68 9.78
N GLU A 109 -10.19 -12.21 10.46
CA GLU A 109 -11.56 -12.27 9.96
C GLU A 109 -11.82 -11.05 9.07
N PRO A 110 -12.19 -11.24 7.80
CA PRO A 110 -12.41 -10.11 6.91
C PRO A 110 -13.68 -9.34 7.28
N LEU A 111 -13.63 -8.03 7.06
CA LEU A 111 -14.82 -7.18 7.04
C LEU A 111 -15.44 -7.26 5.65
N ILE A 112 -16.70 -7.66 5.61
CA ILE A 112 -17.49 -7.79 4.38
C ILE A 112 -18.52 -6.65 4.36
N ALA A 113 -18.60 -5.92 3.25
CA ALA A 113 -19.57 -4.85 3.05
C ALA A 113 -20.17 -4.91 1.65
N GLY A 114 -21.43 -4.51 1.50
CA GLY A 114 -22.16 -4.54 0.23
C GLY A 114 -23.57 -5.10 0.41
N ASN A 115 -24.06 -5.83 -0.60
CA ASN A 115 -25.35 -6.52 -0.54
C ASN A 115 -25.18 -7.88 0.16
N LEU A 116 -25.54 -7.94 1.44
CA LEU A 116 -25.33 -9.10 2.30
C LEU A 116 -26.63 -9.81 2.68
N TYR A 117 -26.58 -11.13 2.84
CA TYR A 117 -27.60 -11.90 3.56
C TYR A 117 -27.55 -11.58 5.07
N ASN A 118 -28.55 -12.05 5.81
CA ASN A 118 -28.63 -11.83 7.26
C ASN A 118 -27.48 -12.51 8.05
N ASP A 119 -26.81 -13.48 7.44
CA ASP A 119 -25.63 -14.15 8.00
C ASP A 119 -24.32 -13.34 7.81
N GLY A 120 -24.36 -12.24 7.04
CA GLY A 120 -23.21 -11.40 6.75
C GLY A 120 -22.39 -11.81 5.53
N LEU A 121 -22.83 -12.81 4.75
CA LEU A 121 -22.22 -13.20 3.47
C LEU A 121 -22.83 -12.43 2.31
N PHE A 122 -22.10 -12.36 1.19
CA PHE A 122 -22.61 -11.71 -0.02
C PHE A 122 -23.84 -12.43 -0.58
N GLN A 123 -24.81 -11.65 -1.08
CA GLN A 123 -26.00 -12.20 -1.74
C GLN A 123 -25.68 -12.84 -3.10
N TYR A 124 -24.60 -12.39 -3.73
CA TYR A 124 -24.15 -12.90 -5.02
C TYR A 124 -23.35 -14.19 -4.84
N GLU A 125 -23.60 -15.15 -5.72
CA GLU A 125 -22.88 -16.43 -5.76
C GLU A 125 -21.44 -16.23 -6.24
N GLU A 126 -21.22 -15.28 -7.16
CA GLU A 126 -19.92 -14.96 -7.77
C GLU A 126 -19.69 -13.45 -7.78
N ILE A 127 -18.53 -12.99 -7.29
CA ILE A 127 -18.11 -11.59 -7.28
C ILE A 127 -16.74 -11.46 -7.94
N ASP A 128 -16.65 -10.66 -9.00
CA ASP A 128 -15.38 -10.30 -9.63
C ASP A 128 -14.80 -9.05 -8.95
N PHE A 129 -13.84 -9.25 -8.07
CA PHE A 129 -13.10 -8.15 -7.46
C PHE A 129 -12.07 -7.60 -8.44
N ILE A 130 -12.48 -6.52 -9.13
CA ILE A 130 -11.68 -5.90 -10.19
C ILE A 130 -10.62 -4.92 -9.69
N TYR A 131 -10.72 -4.51 -8.42
CA TYR A 131 -9.75 -3.64 -7.76
C TYR A 131 -9.21 -4.29 -6.49
N PHE A 132 -7.89 -4.21 -6.33
CA PHE A 132 -7.20 -4.39 -5.05
C PHE A 132 -6.68 -3.04 -4.58
N TYR A 133 -6.76 -2.76 -3.28
CA TYR A 133 -6.17 -1.57 -2.71
C TYR A 133 -5.37 -1.85 -1.45
N PHE A 134 -4.31 -1.08 -1.31
CA PHE A 134 -3.38 -1.08 -0.20
C PHE A 134 -3.15 0.36 0.25
N ILE A 135 -3.49 0.65 1.50
CA ILE A 135 -3.46 2.00 2.05
C ILE A 135 -2.60 1.99 3.31
N PRO A 136 -1.31 2.31 3.23
CA PRO A 136 -0.45 2.46 4.39
C PRO A 136 -0.71 3.82 5.08
N TYR A 137 -0.61 3.82 6.40
CA TYR A 137 -0.47 5.02 7.22
C TYR A 137 0.94 5.57 7.24
N ASN A 138 1.93 4.69 7.17
CA ASN A 138 3.33 5.03 7.04
C ASN A 138 4.08 3.81 6.50
N PHE A 139 5.19 4.07 5.82
CA PHE A 139 6.26 3.07 5.70
C PHE A 139 7.43 3.55 6.50
N ILE A 140 7.90 2.70 7.41
CA ILE A 140 9.08 2.97 8.23
C ILE A 140 10.21 2.10 7.70
N GLN A 141 11.32 2.76 7.40
CA GLN A 141 12.50 2.18 6.77
C GLN A 141 13.71 2.39 7.64
N GLU A 142 14.48 1.32 7.84
CA GLU A 142 15.82 1.39 8.44
C GLU A 142 16.84 1.32 7.30
N ILE A 143 17.71 2.33 7.22
CA ILE A 143 18.65 2.50 6.11
C ILE A 143 20.05 2.61 6.69
N HIS A 144 20.94 1.71 6.29
CA HIS A 144 22.37 1.87 6.50
C HIS A 144 22.94 2.87 5.48
N LEU A 145 23.44 3.98 5.98
CA LEU A 145 24.13 4.98 5.18
C LEU A 145 25.57 4.53 4.86
N PRO A 146 26.10 4.89 3.68
CA PRO A 146 27.51 4.73 3.34
C PRO A 146 28.44 5.33 4.42
N GLU A 147 29.62 4.74 4.61
CA GLU A 147 30.59 5.15 5.64
C GLU A 147 31.12 6.58 5.43
N GLU A 148 31.01 7.09 4.21
CA GLU A 148 31.40 8.45 3.82
C GLU A 148 30.51 9.52 4.47
N TYR A 149 29.28 9.20 4.87
CA TYR A 149 28.45 10.10 5.63
C TYR A 149 29.02 10.28 7.04
N ASN A 150 29.56 11.46 7.31
CA ASN A 150 30.01 11.89 8.63
C ASN A 150 29.16 13.07 9.11
N VAL A 151 27.85 12.83 9.19
CA VAL A 151 26.84 13.81 9.62
C VAL A 151 25.95 13.17 10.69
N ASP A 152 25.54 13.97 11.68
CA ASP A 152 24.64 13.50 12.73
C ASP A 152 23.17 13.49 12.27
N GLN A 153 22.88 14.20 11.17
CA GLN A 153 21.55 14.41 10.63
C GLN A 153 21.59 14.79 9.14
N LEU A 154 20.52 14.44 8.41
CA LEU A 154 20.25 14.88 7.03
C LEU A 154 19.17 15.96 7.04
N GLU A 155 19.34 17.03 6.26
CA GLU A 155 18.45 18.18 6.22
C GLU A 155 17.03 17.82 5.78
N MET A 156 16.88 16.85 4.88
CA MET A 156 15.57 16.39 4.43
C MET A 156 14.82 15.54 5.47
N PHE A 157 15.49 15.10 6.54
CA PHE A 157 14.93 14.35 7.67
C PHE A 157 15.25 15.08 8.99
N PRO A 158 14.70 16.30 9.20
CA PRO A 158 15.12 17.19 10.29
C PRO A 158 14.74 16.72 11.70
N ASP A 159 13.86 15.72 11.80
CA ASP A 159 13.45 15.13 13.07
C ASP A 159 14.15 13.79 13.36
N GLU A 160 14.90 13.26 12.39
CA GLU A 160 15.53 11.95 12.50
C GLU A 160 17.03 12.08 12.81
N GLN A 161 17.52 11.17 13.65
CA GLN A 161 18.92 11.10 14.04
C GLN A 161 19.62 9.93 13.34
N ILE A 162 20.88 10.14 12.97
CA ILE A 162 21.74 9.06 12.51
C ILE A 162 22.46 8.46 13.72
N ILE A 163 22.27 7.17 13.94
CA ILE A 163 22.90 6.42 15.03
C ILE A 163 23.64 5.24 14.41
N ASN A 164 24.97 5.19 14.58
CA ASN A 164 25.81 4.14 14.01
C ASN A 164 25.65 3.97 12.49
N ASN A 165 25.59 5.08 11.74
CA ASN A 165 25.32 5.14 10.30
C ASN A 165 23.98 4.52 9.89
N VAL A 166 23.03 4.41 10.81
CA VAL A 166 21.67 3.96 10.52
C VAL A 166 20.72 5.12 10.75
N ILE A 167 19.81 5.32 9.80
CA ILE A 167 18.69 6.25 9.94
C ILE A 167 17.38 5.48 9.78
N THR A 168 16.42 5.83 10.64
CA THR A 168 15.04 5.33 10.54
C THR A 168 14.17 6.45 10.02
N VAL A 169 13.50 6.24 8.89
CA VAL A 169 12.71 7.29 8.22
C VAL A 169 11.33 6.81 7.82
N ASN A 170 10.38 7.74 7.80
CA ASN A 170 9.08 7.54 7.15
C ASN A 170 9.16 7.91 5.66
N GLN A 171 8.31 7.31 4.82
CA GLN A 171 8.27 7.54 3.36
C GLN A 171 8.06 9.01 2.93
N TYR A 172 7.38 9.81 3.74
CA TYR A 172 6.81 11.09 3.29
C TYR A 172 7.83 12.07 2.73
N ALA A 173 8.96 12.28 3.42
CA ALA A 173 9.99 13.19 2.94
C ALA A 173 10.57 12.78 1.58
N MET A 174 10.66 11.47 1.30
CA MET A 174 11.11 10.96 0.00
C MET A 174 10.04 11.13 -1.09
N ILE A 175 8.76 10.90 -0.78
CA ILE A 175 7.64 11.09 -1.72
C ILE A 175 7.44 12.58 -2.02
N ASP A 176 7.49 13.45 -1.02
CA ASP A 176 7.36 14.91 -1.16
C ASP A 176 8.44 15.50 -2.08
N LYS A 177 9.63 14.88 -2.17
CA LYS A 177 10.63 15.31 -3.16
C LYS A 177 10.24 14.96 -4.59
N ILE A 178 9.56 13.84 -4.80
CA ILE A 178 9.11 13.42 -6.13
C ILE A 178 7.83 14.18 -6.53
N PHE A 179 6.92 14.38 -5.59
CA PHE A 179 5.61 15.02 -5.78
C PHE A 179 5.41 16.19 -4.81
N PRO A 180 6.14 17.31 -4.96
CA PRO A 180 6.16 18.42 -3.99
C PRO A 180 4.84 19.18 -3.87
N TYR A 181 3.91 18.95 -4.79
CA TYR A 181 2.59 19.56 -4.79
C TYR A 181 1.49 18.60 -4.33
N ALA A 182 1.78 17.29 -4.25
CA ALA A 182 0.87 16.34 -3.63
C ALA A 182 0.88 16.57 -2.12
N LYS A 183 -0.29 16.48 -1.47
CA LYS A 183 -0.37 16.49 0.00
C LYS A 183 -0.02 15.10 0.54
N THR A 184 1.26 14.73 0.45
CA THR A 184 1.67 13.35 0.77
C THR A 184 1.64 13.07 2.27
N ASN A 185 1.62 14.10 3.12
CA ASN A 185 1.50 14.00 4.58
C ASN A 185 0.14 13.45 5.08
N LEU A 186 -0.76 13.08 4.16
CA LEU A 186 -2.04 12.44 4.45
C LEU A 186 -1.96 10.93 4.19
N VAL A 187 -2.53 10.48 3.07
CA VAL A 187 -2.69 9.06 2.73
C VAL A 187 -2.27 8.86 1.28
N ILE A 188 -1.43 7.85 1.04
CA ILE A 188 -1.11 7.40 -0.32
C ILE A 188 -1.92 6.16 -0.61
N TYR A 189 -2.71 6.18 -1.66
CA TYR A 189 -3.52 5.04 -2.08
C TYR A 189 -2.76 4.25 -3.14
N TYR A 190 -2.50 2.97 -2.89
CA TYR A 190 -2.02 2.06 -3.92
C TYR A 190 -3.19 1.21 -4.40
N ILE A 191 -3.61 1.41 -5.64
CA ILE A 191 -4.80 0.75 -6.20
C ILE A 191 -4.40 0.01 -7.47
N PHE A 192 -4.67 -1.28 -7.49
CA PHE A 192 -4.29 -2.18 -8.57
C PHE A 192 -5.53 -2.74 -9.27
N GLY A 193 -5.39 -3.06 -10.56
CA GLY A 193 -6.47 -3.66 -11.35
C GLY A 193 -7.26 -2.66 -12.19
N LYS A 194 -8.00 -3.18 -13.17
CA LYS A 194 -8.79 -2.42 -14.16
C LYS A 194 -8.03 -1.24 -14.80
N THR A 195 -6.78 -1.50 -15.19
CA THR A 195 -5.95 -0.60 -15.99
C THR A 195 -4.92 -1.41 -16.79
N ASP A 196 -4.55 -0.89 -17.97
CA ASP A 196 -3.51 -1.47 -18.84
C ASP A 196 -2.11 -0.88 -18.60
N SER A 197 -2.00 0.07 -17.66
CA SER A 197 -0.72 0.71 -17.33
C SER A 197 -0.65 1.16 -15.90
N THR A 198 0.54 1.56 -15.49
CA THR A 198 0.84 2.04 -14.15
C THR A 198 1.21 3.51 -14.19
N TYR A 199 0.56 4.31 -13.37
CA TYR A 199 0.70 5.77 -13.36
C TYR A 199 0.31 6.36 -12.01
N VAL A 200 0.64 7.63 -11.83
CA VAL A 200 0.26 8.42 -10.67
C VAL A 200 -0.93 9.29 -11.04
N VAL A 201 -1.99 9.12 -10.30
CA VAL A 201 -3.16 9.99 -10.29
C VAL A 201 -2.92 11.05 -9.23
N ASN A 202 -3.22 12.30 -9.59
CA ASN A 202 -3.11 13.44 -8.71
C ASN A 202 -1.70 13.81 -8.19
N PRO A 203 -0.66 13.87 -9.04
CA PRO A 203 0.69 14.25 -8.59
C PRO A 203 0.79 15.69 -8.04
N ASN A 204 -0.25 16.51 -8.25
CA ASN A 204 -0.29 17.93 -7.87
C ASN A 204 -1.25 18.27 -6.73
N GLY A 205 -1.87 17.27 -6.07
CA GLY A 205 -2.81 17.52 -4.97
C GLY A 205 -4.07 18.28 -5.40
N GLU A 206 -4.52 18.09 -6.63
CA GLU A 206 -5.81 18.53 -7.14
C GLU A 206 -6.94 17.65 -6.59
N TYR A 207 -8.19 18.08 -6.76
CA TYR A 207 -9.34 17.28 -6.37
C TYR A 207 -9.60 16.20 -7.42
N VAL A 208 -9.78 14.95 -6.99
CA VAL A 208 -10.12 13.84 -7.89
C VAL A 208 -11.42 13.17 -7.44
N ASP A 209 -12.41 13.17 -8.33
CA ASP A 209 -13.67 12.46 -8.13
C ASP A 209 -13.48 10.94 -8.14
N LEU A 210 -14.40 10.25 -7.46
CA LEU A 210 -14.54 8.81 -7.55
C LEU A 210 -14.71 8.39 -9.02
N SER A 211 -13.84 7.51 -9.47
CA SER A 211 -13.72 7.10 -10.87
C SER A 211 -12.93 5.80 -10.97
N ASP A 212 -12.76 5.25 -12.18
CA ASP A 212 -11.88 4.07 -12.35
C ASP A 212 -10.40 4.36 -12.02
N ASP A 213 -10.00 5.63 -12.05
CA ASP A 213 -8.70 6.12 -11.61
C ASP A 213 -8.60 6.28 -10.08
N CYS A 214 -9.74 6.39 -9.41
CA CYS A 214 -9.85 6.64 -7.98
C CYS A 214 -11.10 5.93 -7.42
N PRO A 215 -11.13 4.58 -7.40
CA PRO A 215 -12.38 3.85 -7.12
C PRO A 215 -12.81 3.92 -5.66
N ILE A 216 -11.91 4.27 -4.74
CA ILE A 216 -12.17 4.24 -3.30
C ILE A 216 -11.58 5.43 -2.52
N ALA A 217 -10.74 6.26 -3.14
CA ALA A 217 -10.15 7.35 -2.39
C ALA A 217 -11.25 8.39 -2.10
N ILE A 218 -11.32 8.82 -0.85
CA ILE A 218 -12.23 9.90 -0.48
C ILE A 218 -11.74 11.11 -1.28
N PRO A 219 -12.64 11.80 -2.00
CA PRO A 219 -12.26 12.80 -2.98
C PRO A 219 -11.69 14.03 -2.26
N GLU A 220 -10.38 14.01 -2.05
CA GLU A 220 -9.58 15.13 -1.59
C GLU A 220 -8.33 15.21 -2.49
N GLN A 221 -7.17 15.52 -1.90
CA GLN A 221 -5.91 15.85 -2.57
C GLN A 221 -4.87 14.75 -2.42
N ASP A 222 -5.34 13.53 -2.13
CA ASP A 222 -4.48 12.38 -1.87
C ASP A 222 -3.78 11.91 -3.14
N LEU A 223 -2.57 11.40 -2.99
CA LEU A 223 -1.79 10.78 -4.06
C LEU A 223 -2.32 9.38 -4.30
N VAL A 224 -2.71 9.08 -5.54
CA VAL A 224 -3.20 7.75 -5.90
C VAL A 224 -2.25 7.13 -6.90
N ILE A 225 -1.74 5.96 -6.58
CA ILE A 225 -0.89 5.14 -7.43
C ILE A 225 -1.78 4.08 -8.07
N ARG A 226 -1.82 4.06 -9.40
CA ARG A 226 -2.52 3.03 -10.19
C ARG A 226 -1.53 2.05 -10.76
N SER A 227 -1.83 0.76 -10.66
CA SER A 227 -0.99 -0.29 -11.24
C SER A 227 -1.82 -1.38 -11.93
N GLN A 228 -1.29 -1.88 -13.04
CA GLN A 228 -1.84 -3.04 -13.74
C GLN A 228 -1.44 -4.38 -13.09
N LYS A 229 -0.59 -4.38 -12.05
CA LYS A 229 -0.06 -5.60 -11.41
C LYS A 229 -1.06 -6.26 -10.46
N TYR A 230 -2.22 -6.62 -10.99
CA TYR A 230 -3.24 -7.37 -10.28
C TYR A 230 -4.03 -8.23 -11.25
N ASN A 231 -4.21 -9.50 -10.89
CA ASN A 231 -5.15 -10.37 -11.56
C ASN A 231 -6.45 -10.33 -10.76
N ASN A 232 -7.55 -10.04 -11.45
CA ASN A 232 -8.89 -10.07 -10.87
C ASN A 232 -9.13 -11.37 -10.11
N MET A 233 -9.79 -11.24 -8.96
CA MET A 233 -10.12 -12.37 -8.10
C MET A 233 -11.63 -12.60 -8.14
N ILE A 234 -12.01 -13.80 -8.58
CA ILE A 234 -13.41 -14.24 -8.53
C ILE A 234 -13.62 -14.91 -7.17
N PHE A 235 -14.41 -14.26 -6.32
CA PHE A 235 -14.84 -14.81 -5.05
C PHE A 235 -16.17 -15.53 -5.21
N ASN A 236 -16.25 -16.74 -4.69
CA ASN A 236 -17.50 -17.49 -4.58
C ASN A 236 -17.91 -17.56 -3.11
N SER A 237 -19.14 -17.16 -2.82
CA SER A 237 -19.66 -17.23 -1.45
C SER A 237 -19.66 -18.68 -0.94
N PRO A 238 -19.25 -18.94 0.31
CA PRO A 238 -19.31 -20.28 0.86
C PRO A 238 -20.76 -20.77 0.94
N ILE A 239 -20.99 -22.04 0.62
CA ILE A 239 -22.26 -22.71 0.90
C ILE A 239 -22.46 -22.86 2.42
N ASP A 240 -23.70 -23.07 2.88
CA ASP A 240 -24.04 -23.26 4.30
C ASP A 240 -23.12 -24.30 4.97
N GLY A 241 -22.51 -23.91 6.10
CA GLY A 241 -21.51 -24.72 6.83
C GLY A 241 -20.16 -24.94 6.13
N GLY A 242 -19.97 -24.40 4.92
CA GLY A 242 -18.72 -24.44 4.17
C GLY A 242 -17.72 -23.37 4.63
N THR A 243 -16.44 -23.60 4.37
CA THR A 243 -15.38 -22.61 4.63
C THR A 243 -14.64 -22.33 3.33
N VAL A 244 -14.49 -21.04 3.01
CA VAL A 244 -13.61 -20.57 1.94
C VAL A 244 -12.37 -19.95 2.58
N VAL A 245 -11.18 -20.35 2.11
CA VAL A 245 -9.91 -19.79 2.57
C VAL A 245 -9.31 -18.94 1.46
N MET A 246 -9.07 -17.69 1.77
CA MET A 246 -8.38 -16.76 0.89
C MET A 246 -6.94 -16.60 1.39
N ASN A 247 -5.97 -16.77 0.51
CA ASN A 247 -4.55 -16.62 0.78
C ASN A 247 -4.00 -15.49 -0.10
N GLY A 248 -3.86 -14.31 0.47
CA GLY A 248 -3.24 -13.16 -0.14
C GLY A 248 -1.73 -13.18 0.04
N THR A 249 -1.00 -12.66 -0.94
CA THR A 249 0.40 -12.28 -0.77
C THR A 249 0.63 -10.88 -1.31
N ILE A 250 1.21 -10.02 -0.49
CA ILE A 250 1.65 -8.69 -0.89
C ILE A 250 3.16 -8.66 -0.80
N SER A 251 3.80 -8.40 -1.93
CA SER A 251 5.24 -8.24 -2.03
C SER A 251 5.63 -6.81 -2.31
N PHE A 252 6.77 -6.39 -1.77
CA PHE A 252 7.41 -5.12 -2.08
C PHE A 252 8.90 -5.36 -2.30
N ASN A 253 9.37 -5.33 -3.55
CA ASN A 253 10.80 -5.45 -3.84
C ASN A 253 11.56 -4.21 -3.35
N THR A 254 12.36 -4.36 -2.29
CA THR A 254 13.12 -3.29 -1.66
C THR A 254 14.56 -3.13 -2.18
N GLN A 255 15.01 -3.99 -3.10
CA GLN A 255 16.37 -3.97 -3.63
C GLN A 255 16.66 -2.68 -4.40
N ASP A 256 17.62 -1.88 -3.95
CA ASP A 256 17.96 -0.57 -4.55
C ASP A 256 16.74 0.35 -4.67
N LEU A 257 15.91 0.34 -3.62
CA LEU A 257 14.65 1.08 -3.56
C LEU A 257 14.86 2.60 -3.45
N ILE A 258 15.94 3.02 -2.82
CA ILE A 258 16.23 4.44 -2.57
C ILE A 258 17.41 4.85 -3.45
N GLN A 259 17.27 5.99 -4.11
CA GLN A 259 18.35 6.64 -4.86
C GLN A 259 18.78 7.89 -4.10
N VAL A 260 20.09 8.11 -4.06
CA VAL A 260 20.73 9.22 -3.36
C VAL A 260 21.40 10.12 -4.39
N TYR A 261 21.17 11.42 -4.25
CA TYR A 261 21.68 12.46 -5.14
C TYR A 261 22.40 13.53 -4.33
N ALA A 262 23.46 14.09 -4.91
CA ALA A 262 24.21 15.19 -4.32
C ALA A 262 23.32 16.42 -4.16
N GLY A 263 23.42 17.08 -3.01
CA GLY A 263 22.57 18.20 -2.63
C GLY A 263 22.76 19.49 -3.46
N VAL A 264 22.47 20.62 -2.84
CA VAL A 264 22.48 21.95 -3.47
C VAL A 264 23.88 22.35 -3.95
N ASP A 265 24.92 21.97 -3.21
CA ASP A 265 26.31 22.24 -3.57
C ASP A 265 26.91 21.19 -4.52
N ASN A 266 26.16 20.12 -4.82
CA ASN A 266 26.57 18.99 -5.65
C ASN A 266 27.85 18.29 -5.14
N ILE A 267 28.09 18.32 -3.83
CA ILE A 267 29.12 17.55 -3.15
C ILE A 267 28.43 16.30 -2.55
N PRO A 268 28.92 15.08 -2.83
CA PRO A 268 28.28 13.88 -2.31
C PRO A 268 28.61 13.67 -0.83
N TYR A 269 27.73 12.95 -0.14
CA TYR A 269 27.86 12.50 1.25
C TYR A 269 27.81 13.64 2.28
N THR A 270 26.98 14.65 2.01
CA THR A 270 26.75 15.83 2.86
C THR A 270 25.33 15.86 3.41
N SER A 271 25.07 16.75 4.36
CA SER A 271 23.77 16.82 5.05
C SER A 271 22.61 17.22 4.13
N ASP A 272 22.89 17.89 3.02
CA ASP A 272 21.90 18.39 2.07
C ASP A 272 21.59 17.43 0.91
N ASP A 273 22.19 16.24 0.91
CA ASP A 273 21.90 15.19 -0.07
C ASP A 273 20.41 14.81 -0.10
N ALA A 274 19.93 14.50 -1.31
CA ALA A 274 18.55 14.14 -1.55
C ALA A 274 18.38 12.61 -1.64
N PHE A 275 17.48 12.08 -0.82
CA PHE A 275 17.04 10.70 -0.83
C PHE A 275 15.63 10.64 -1.43
N VAL A 276 15.46 9.83 -2.46
CA VAL A 276 14.18 9.65 -3.14
C VAL A 276 13.98 8.19 -3.49
N TYR A 277 12.72 7.75 -3.57
CA TYR A 277 12.44 6.43 -4.12
C TYR A 277 12.82 6.35 -5.58
N ALA A 278 13.45 5.24 -5.98
CA ALA A 278 13.79 4.96 -7.37
C ALA A 278 12.57 5.17 -8.29
N PRO A 279 12.74 5.63 -9.54
CA PRO A 279 11.63 5.81 -10.46
C PRO A 279 10.81 4.54 -10.59
N LEU A 280 9.49 4.72 -10.69
CA LEU A 280 8.52 3.63 -10.74
C LEU A 280 8.61 2.69 -9.53
N TYR A 281 9.00 3.17 -8.33
CA TYR A 281 9.09 2.30 -7.15
C TYR A 281 7.78 1.57 -6.85
N TRP A 282 6.64 2.15 -7.21
CA TRP A 282 5.33 1.52 -7.07
C TRP A 282 5.15 0.26 -7.94
N GLU A 283 5.90 0.12 -9.05
CA GLU A 283 5.93 -1.13 -9.82
C GLU A 283 6.62 -2.26 -9.05
N ARG A 284 7.26 -1.96 -7.93
CA ARG A 284 7.91 -2.96 -7.07
C ARG A 284 6.93 -3.59 -6.09
N ILE A 285 5.69 -3.09 -6.03
CA ILE A 285 4.60 -3.66 -5.25
C ILE A 285 3.82 -4.63 -6.14
N CYS A 286 3.52 -5.80 -5.60
CA CYS A 286 2.74 -6.82 -6.28
C CYS A 286 1.80 -7.51 -5.29
N ALA A 287 0.55 -7.72 -5.69
CA ALA A 287 -0.46 -8.38 -4.89
C ALA A 287 -1.05 -9.58 -5.63
N ILE A 288 -1.10 -10.71 -4.93
CA ILE A 288 -1.72 -11.96 -5.39
C ILE A 288 -2.78 -12.35 -4.39
N LEU A 289 -3.86 -12.94 -4.88
CA LEU A 289 -4.85 -13.58 -4.05
C LEU A 289 -5.25 -14.91 -4.65
N GLU A 290 -5.21 -15.95 -3.82
CA GLU A 290 -5.63 -17.31 -4.14
C GLU A 290 -6.83 -17.68 -3.26
N VAL A 291 -7.81 -18.39 -3.84
CA VAL A 291 -9.02 -18.85 -3.15
C VAL A 291 -9.04 -20.37 -3.18
N GLU A 292 -9.17 -21.00 -2.02
CA GLU A 292 -9.23 -22.45 -1.81
C GLU A 292 -10.60 -22.90 -1.25
#